data_AF-A0A5J6LKA6-F1
#
_entry.id   AF-A0A5J6LKA6-F1
#
_cell.length_a   1.000
_cell.length_b   1.000
_cell.length_c   1.000
_cell.angle_alpha   90.00
_cell.angle_beta   90.00
_cell.angle_gamma   90.00
#
_symmetry.space_group_name_H-M   'P 1'
#
loop_
_entity.id
_entity.type
_entity.pdbx_description
1 polymer ?
#
loop_
_entity_poly.entity_id
_entity_poly.type
_entity_poly.pdbx_seq_one_letter_code
_entity_poly.pdbx_strand_id
1 'polypeptide(L)' 'MTTQTNDNLEQSTFDDQANAAEALREKLDDAMTPGYQTEFDPEEAETVGAFVEDALSEEDAAESDADLVDATVPEDDKEG' A
#
# COMPACT_ATOMS: atom_id res chain seq x y z
N MET A 1 40.44 12.83 42.30
CA MET A 1 39.94 11.62 41.61
C MET A 1 39.09 12.12 40.46
N THR A 2 39.58 11.96 39.24
CA THR A 2 38.96 12.45 38.01
C THR A 2 37.60 11.82 37.79
N THR A 3 36.63 12.64 37.41
CA THR A 3 35.25 12.27 37.08
C THR A 3 35.22 11.22 35.96
N GLN A 4 34.67 10.04 36.26
CA GLN A 4 34.35 9.04 35.26
C GLN A 4 33.09 9.51 34.52
N THR A 5 33.28 10.33 33.51
CA THR A 5 32.24 10.66 32.54
C THR A 5 32.05 9.44 31.65
N ASN A 6 31.13 8.56 32.03
CA ASN A 6 30.64 7.47 31.16
C ASN A 6 29.61 8.07 30.18
N ASP A 7 30.09 8.88 29.24
CA ASP A 7 29.36 9.31 28.04
C ASP A 7 29.47 8.21 26.96
N ASN A 8 28.96 7.00 27.18
CA ASN A 8 28.93 6.00 26.10
C ASN A 8 28.04 4.79 26.35
N LEU A 9 26.75 4.95 26.68
CA LEU A 9 25.83 3.80 26.64
C LEU A 9 24.42 4.13 26.11
N GLU A 10 24.12 5.38 25.76
CA GLU A 10 22.79 5.81 25.30
C GLU A 10 22.81 6.53 23.94
N GLN A 11 23.75 6.20 23.08
CA GLN A 11 23.70 6.56 21.64
C GLN A 11 22.97 5.47 20.82
N SER A 12 22.10 4.67 21.44
CA SER A 12 21.50 3.48 20.84
C SER A 12 20.13 3.73 20.19
N THR A 13 19.82 4.97 19.79
CA THR A 13 18.54 5.36 19.15
C THR A 13 18.75 6.47 18.11
N PHE A 14 19.69 6.27 17.19
CA PHE A 14 19.85 7.18 16.04
C PHE A 14 18.63 7.01 15.12
N ASP A 15 17.65 7.91 15.26
CA ASP A 15 16.47 8.12 14.39
C ASP A 15 15.72 6.83 13.97
N ASP A 16 14.78 6.38 14.81
CA ASP A 16 13.89 5.24 14.52
C ASP A 16 13.22 5.34 13.14
N GLN A 17 12.87 6.55 12.70
CA GLN A 17 12.26 6.77 11.39
C GLN A 17 13.25 6.58 10.24
N ALA A 18 14.51 6.98 10.39
CA ALA A 18 15.54 6.72 9.39
C ALA A 18 15.84 5.21 9.29
N ASN A 19 15.90 4.52 10.43
CA ASN A 19 16.10 3.07 10.46
C ASN A 19 14.92 2.32 9.81
N ALA A 20 13.68 2.75 10.08
CA ALA A 20 12.51 2.18 9.44
C ALA A 20 12.52 2.42 7.91
N ALA A 21 12.93 3.61 7.46
CA ALA A 21 13.04 3.91 6.04
C ALA A 21 14.16 3.13 5.33
N GLU A 22 15.28 2.85 6.01
CA GLU A 22 16.34 1.99 5.48
C GLU A 22 15.88 0.53 5.40
N ALA A 23 15.26 0.00 6.45
CA ALA A 23 14.71 -1.35 6.45
C ALA A 23 13.63 -1.53 5.36
N LEU A 24 12.78 -0.52 5.15
CA LEU A 24 11.78 -0.52 4.08
C LEU A 24 12.41 -0.55 2.69
N ARG A 25 13.52 0.17 2.48
CA ARG A 25 14.27 0.13 1.21
C ARG A 25 14.90 -1.23 0.95
N GLU A 26 15.48 -1.86 1.96
CA GLU A 26 16.07 -3.21 1.85
C GLU A 26 15.00 -4.22 1.42
N LYS A 27 13.86 -4.22 2.11
CA LYS A 27 12.67 -5.02 1.75
C LYS A 27 12.22 -4.81 0.30
N LEU A 28 12.24 -3.57 -0.19
CA LEU A 28 11.86 -3.23 -1.57
C LEU A 28 12.86 -3.77 -2.60
N ASP A 29 14.16 -3.72 -2.30
CA ASP A 29 15.19 -4.30 -3.17
C ASP A 29 15.02 -5.82 -3.31
N ASP A 30 14.72 -6.48 -2.19
CA ASP A 30 14.39 -7.91 -2.19
C ASP A 30 13.13 -8.20 -3.03
N ALA A 31 12.09 -7.37 -2.93
CA ALA A 31 10.84 -7.52 -3.72
C ALA A 31 11.07 -7.43 -5.24
N MET A 32 12.13 -6.72 -5.67
CA MET A 32 12.52 -6.62 -7.09
C MET A 32 13.23 -7.88 -7.59
N THR A 33 13.59 -8.80 -6.70
CA THR A 33 14.19 -10.09 -7.06
C THR A 33 13.11 -11.03 -7.61
N PRO A 34 13.25 -11.54 -8.86
CA PRO A 34 12.25 -12.43 -9.45
C PRO A 34 12.01 -13.68 -8.59
N GLY A 35 10.75 -13.92 -8.22
CA GLY A 35 10.34 -15.05 -7.40
C GLY A 35 10.47 -14.83 -5.89
N TYR A 36 10.94 -13.67 -5.44
CA TYR A 36 10.87 -13.26 -4.04
C TYR A 36 9.56 -12.51 -3.77
N GLN A 37 8.94 -12.76 -2.62
CA GLN A 37 7.76 -12.04 -2.18
C GLN A 37 8.06 -11.42 -0.82
N THR A 38 8.07 -10.08 -0.77
CA THR A 38 8.25 -9.33 0.47
C THR A 38 6.90 -8.93 1.05
N GLU A 39 6.76 -9.05 2.37
CA GLU A 39 5.59 -8.58 3.10
C GLU A 39 5.81 -7.13 3.56
N PHE A 40 4.78 -6.30 3.39
CA PHE A 40 4.77 -4.90 3.84
C PHE A 40 3.55 -4.67 4.72
N ASP A 41 3.73 -3.94 5.82
CA ASP A 41 2.62 -3.45 6.63
C ASP A 41 1.80 -2.41 5.83
N PRO A 42 0.53 -2.12 6.20
CA PRO A 42 -0.31 -1.19 5.43
C PRO A 42 0.33 0.18 5.17
N GLU A 43 1.00 0.75 6.18
CA GLU A 43 1.69 2.05 6.07
C GLU A 43 2.94 1.95 5.16
N GLU A 44 3.68 0.84 5.23
CA GLU A 44 4.82 0.56 4.36
C GLU A 44 4.37 0.38 2.91
N ALA A 45 3.31 -0.40 2.68
CA ALA A 45 2.73 -0.71 1.39
C ALA A 45 2.21 0.53 0.66
N GLU A 46 1.60 1.48 1.39
CA GLU A 46 1.20 2.78 0.84
C GLU A 46 2.42 3.60 0.41
N THR A 47 3.47 3.61 1.23
CA THR A 47 4.73 4.35 0.96
C THR A 47 5.45 3.83 -0.28
N VAL A 48 5.44 2.51 -0.52
CA VAL A 48 6.11 1.90 -1.68
C VAL A 48 5.19 1.68 -2.88
N GLY A 49 3.91 2.05 -2.78
CA GLY A 49 2.93 1.82 -3.83
C GLY A 49 2.70 0.33 -4.12
N ALA A 50 2.79 -0.53 -3.10
CA ALA A 50 2.54 -1.97 -3.23
C ALA A 50 1.05 -2.28 -3.47
N PHE A 51 0.15 -1.36 -3.14
CA PHE A 51 -1.24 -1.45 -3.55
C PHE A 51 -1.35 -1.16 -5.04
N VAL A 52 -1.77 -2.16 -5.80
CA VAL A 52 -2.16 -1.98 -7.20
C VAL A 52 -3.53 -1.30 -7.19
N GLU A 53 -3.64 -0.13 -7.83
CA GLU A 53 -4.91 0.53 -8.13
C GLU A 53 -5.69 -0.27 -9.19
N ASP A 54 -6.00 -1.54 -8.91
CA ASP A 54 -6.86 -2.42 -9.71
C ASP A 54 -8.35 -2.15 -9.42
N ALA A 55 -8.66 -1.16 -8.59
CA ALA A 55 -10.02 -0.67 -8.47
C ALA A 55 -10.44 -0.07 -9.82
N LEU A 56 -11.64 -0.44 -10.28
CA LEU A 56 -12.24 0.17 -11.46
C LEU A 56 -12.22 1.70 -11.32
N SER A 57 -11.82 2.38 -12.39
CA SER A 57 -11.98 3.83 -12.48
C SER A 57 -13.48 4.17 -12.40
N GLU A 58 -13.83 5.36 -11.93
CA GLU A 58 -15.24 5.80 -11.88
C GLU A 58 -15.92 5.72 -13.27
N GLU A 59 -15.15 6.04 -14.32
CA GLU A 59 -15.60 5.97 -15.71
C GLU A 59 -15.81 4.51 -16.15
N ASP A 60 -14.84 3.61 -15.94
CA ASP A 60 -14.97 2.18 -16.28
C ASP A 60 -16.10 1.51 -15.49
N ALA A 61 -16.30 1.90 -14.23
CA ALA A 61 -17.38 1.39 -13.40
C ALA A 61 -18.75 1.79 -13.98
N ALA A 62 -18.91 3.05 -14.40
CA ALA A 62 -20.14 3.55 -15.01
C ALA A 62 -20.40 2.97 -16.41
N GLU A 63 -19.37 2.71 -17.21
CA GLU A 63 -19.52 2.05 -18.52
C GLU A 63 -19.90 0.56 -18.39
N SER A 64 -19.54 -0.08 -17.28
CA SER A 64 -19.94 -1.46 -17.00
C SER A 64 -21.42 -1.63 -16.64
N ASP A 65 -22.17 -0.54 -16.45
CA ASP A 65 -23.62 -0.55 -16.15
C ASP A 65 -24.50 -0.85 -17.38
N ALA A 66 -23.93 -1.45 -18.44
CA ALA A 66 -24.61 -1.74 -19.71
C ALA A 66 -25.85 -2.66 -19.58
N ASP A 67 -25.97 -3.45 -18.51
CA ASP A 67 -27.14 -4.32 -18.23
C ASP A 67 -28.17 -3.64 -17.30
N LEU A 68 -27.82 -2.51 -16.66
CA LEU A 68 -28.69 -1.77 -15.76
C LEU A 68 -29.91 -1.17 -16.50
N VAL A 69 -29.72 -0.84 -17.78
CA VAL A 69 -30.77 -0.27 -18.63
C VAL A 69 -31.88 -1.28 -18.96
N ASP A 70 -31.63 -2.58 -18.95
CA ASP A 70 -32.68 -3.62 -19.14
C ASP A 70 -33.38 -3.95 -17.80
N ALA A 71 -32.62 -3.97 -16.70
CA ALA A 71 -33.14 -4.25 -15.36
C ALA A 71 -34.06 -3.14 -14.80
N THR A 72 -33.95 -1.92 -15.32
CA THR A 72 -34.73 -0.74 -14.87
C THR A 72 -35.89 -0.40 -15.78
N VAL A 73 -36.08 -1.10 -16.91
CA VAL A 73 -37.32 -0.99 -17.69
C VAL A 73 -38.43 -1.64 -16.86
N PRO A 74 -39.45 -0.89 -16.39
CA PRO A 74 -40.60 -1.50 -15.76
C PRO A 74 -41.24 -2.49 -16.75
N GLU A 75 -41.58 -3.70 -16.28
CA GLU A 75 -42.18 -4.77 -17.10
C GLU A 75 -43.59 -4.45 -17.66
N ASP A 76 -43.98 -3.17 -17.70
CA ASP A 76 -45.28 -2.71 -18.22
C ASP A 76 -45.28 -2.49 -19.74
N ASP A 77 -44.11 -2.45 -20.42
CA ASP A 77 -44.00 -2.22 -21.88
C ASP A 77 -43.58 -3.48 -22.68
N LYS A 78 -43.70 -4.69 -22.10
CA LYS A 78 -43.53 -5.97 -22.83
C LYS A 78 -44.87 -6.64 -23.22
N GLU A 79 -45.89 -5.88 -23.60
CA GLU A 79 -47.04 -6.45 -24.33
C GLU A 79 -47.51 -5.53 -25.46
N GLY A 80 -47.25 -5.98 -26.70
CA GLY A 80 -47.86 -5.56 -27.95
C GLY A 80 -47.89 -6.73 -28.91
#